data_AF-K9ZXE7-F1
#
_entry.id   AF-K9ZXE7-F1
#
_cell.length_a   1.000
_cell.length_b   1.000
_cell.length_c   1.000
_cell.angle_alpha   90.00
_cell.angle_beta   90.00
_cell.angle_gamma   90.00
#
_symmetry.space_group_name_H-M   'P 1'
#
loop_
_entity.id
_entity.type
_entity.pdbx_description
1 polymer ?
#
loop_
_entity_poly.entity_id
_entity_poly.type
_entity_poly.pdbx_seq_one_letter_code
_entity_poly.pdbx_strand_id
1 'polypeptide(L)'
;MKRLALFSLTCLVTGGAAPVAQNQPAGAPPAAEPARYVSLGDSLTAGYQSAGLRADGQRRAYPVVLAQSLGLSFSPPLGQDPGCPPPLGARVSATSCQRQNPGASVTNFAVPEARVEDLARASARTVPSNARALYQLIVGEEDTQVSAALKARPQLVTLWVGANNVLGAALNGNPGAATTPQAFEQAYGSLLSALRPSGAKLVLLTVPDVTAVPALVPGTQLAAFGLGDASCRGSTSRISITRLFTGSLPLSCTTPEALTASETRSLQGTIAAYNDSIRRLAAREGAEVFEVSTVQLAQDATYDPGSGAPFGPDYSLDGIHPSSAAHERLARALAAFVRSRFGSDLRSAAGTQP
;
A
#
# COMPACT_ATOMS: atom_id res chain seq x y z
N MET A 1 -77.04 57.52 -54.24
CA MET A 1 -77.54 56.78 -53.06
C MET A 1 -76.82 55.44 -52.96
N LYS A 2 -75.95 55.25 -51.96
CA LYS A 2 -75.80 54.04 -51.11
C LYS A 2 -74.69 54.32 -50.08
N ARG A 3 -74.95 53.90 -48.84
CA ARG A 3 -74.39 54.40 -47.58
C ARG A 3 -73.05 53.73 -47.23
N LEU A 4 -72.16 54.50 -46.62
CA LEU A 4 -70.91 54.07 -45.99
C LEU A 4 -71.15 53.85 -44.49
N ALA A 5 -70.74 52.71 -43.94
CA ALA A 5 -70.86 52.38 -42.52
C ALA A 5 -69.54 52.68 -41.79
N LEU A 6 -69.66 53.36 -40.65
CA LEU A 6 -68.59 53.75 -39.74
C LEU A 6 -68.54 52.73 -38.59
N PHE A 7 -67.37 52.17 -38.28
CA PHE A 7 -67.14 51.46 -37.01
C PHE A 7 -65.97 52.11 -36.27
N SER A 8 -66.26 52.50 -35.03
CA SER A 8 -65.38 53.16 -34.08
C SER A 8 -64.46 52.14 -33.40
N LEU A 9 -63.17 52.46 -33.33
CA LEU A 9 -62.13 51.66 -32.66
C LEU A 9 -61.81 52.29 -31.31
N THR A 10 -62.15 51.60 -30.23
CA THR A 10 -61.85 52.00 -28.84
C THR A 10 -60.44 51.52 -28.47
N CYS A 11 -59.52 52.45 -28.19
CA CYS A 11 -58.20 52.15 -27.63
C CYS A 11 -58.30 51.82 -26.13
N LEU A 12 -57.90 50.60 -25.74
CA LEU A 12 -57.63 50.23 -24.35
C LEU A 12 -56.14 50.39 -24.08
N VAL A 13 -55.77 51.26 -23.14
CA VAL A 13 -54.40 51.42 -22.66
C VAL A 13 -54.18 50.43 -21.51
N THR A 14 -53.38 49.38 -21.74
CA THR A 14 -52.88 48.51 -20.67
C THR A 14 -51.40 48.81 -20.42
N GLY A 15 -51.09 49.40 -19.27
CA GLY A 15 -49.71 49.60 -18.81
C GLY A 15 -49.08 48.26 -18.40
N GLY A 16 -48.08 47.81 -19.16
CA GLY A 16 -47.24 46.68 -18.79
C GLY A 16 -46.09 47.13 -17.90
N ALA A 17 -46.08 46.70 -16.64
CA ALA A 17 -44.88 46.72 -15.83
C ALA A 17 -43.96 45.57 -16.28
N ALA A 18 -42.71 45.86 -16.60
CA ALA A 18 -41.71 44.85 -16.90
C ALA A 18 -41.49 43.94 -15.67
N PRO A 19 -41.27 42.62 -15.83
CA PRO A 19 -40.99 41.76 -14.70
C PRO A 19 -39.64 42.15 -14.09
N VAL A 20 -39.64 42.43 -12.79
CA VAL A 20 -38.41 42.63 -12.02
C VAL A 20 -37.66 41.30 -12.01
N ALA A 21 -36.48 41.26 -12.63
CA ALA A 21 -35.58 40.12 -12.55
C ALA A 21 -35.22 39.87 -11.07
N GLN A 22 -35.68 38.75 -10.53
CA GLN A 22 -35.22 38.29 -9.23
C GLN A 22 -33.75 37.89 -9.37
N ASN A 23 -32.84 38.68 -8.80
CA ASN A 23 -31.46 38.26 -8.58
C ASN A 23 -31.47 37.05 -7.64
N GLN A 24 -31.46 35.85 -8.22
CA GLN A 24 -31.09 34.66 -7.47
C GLN A 24 -29.63 34.84 -7.00
N PRO A 25 -29.33 34.67 -5.71
CA PRO A 25 -27.94 34.62 -5.28
C PRO A 25 -27.27 33.49 -6.06
N ALA A 26 -26.11 33.78 -6.65
CA ALA A 26 -25.31 32.79 -7.35
C ALA A 26 -25.20 31.54 -6.47
N GLY A 27 -25.69 30.40 -6.98
CA GLY A 27 -25.59 29.13 -6.26
C GLY A 27 -24.14 28.90 -5.82
N ALA A 28 -23.96 28.41 -4.60
CA ALA A 28 -22.64 28.09 -4.09
C ALA A 28 -21.87 27.28 -5.15
N PRO A 29 -20.59 27.61 -5.42
CA PRO A 29 -19.80 26.86 -6.39
C PRO A 29 -19.85 25.35 -6.05
N PRO A 30 -19.83 24.47 -7.06
CA PRO A 30 -19.81 23.03 -6.82
C PRO A 30 -18.71 22.70 -5.80
N ALA A 31 -19.02 21.84 -4.84
CA ALA A 31 -18.02 21.36 -3.90
C ALA A 31 -16.85 20.77 -4.69
N ALA A 32 -15.62 21.18 -4.36
CA ALA A 32 -14.43 20.68 -5.04
C ALA A 32 -14.38 19.14 -4.95
N GLU A 33 -14.08 18.46 -6.07
CA GLU A 33 -13.93 17.01 -6.05
C GLU A 33 -12.77 16.61 -5.12
N PRO A 34 -12.91 15.52 -4.35
CA PRO A 34 -11.83 15.00 -3.53
C PRO A 34 -10.58 14.69 -4.35
N ALA A 35 -9.39 15.11 -3.86
CA ALA A 35 -8.14 14.75 -4.50
C ALA A 35 -7.99 13.23 -4.60
N ARG A 36 -7.57 12.78 -5.78
CA ARG A 36 -7.29 11.39 -6.10
C ARG A 36 -5.95 10.97 -5.52
N TYR A 37 -6.04 9.94 -4.70
CA TYR A 37 -4.90 9.32 -4.06
C TYR A 37 -4.58 7.98 -4.73
N VAL A 38 -3.30 7.77 -5.03
CA VAL A 38 -2.77 6.49 -5.51
C VAL A 38 -1.75 5.94 -4.52
N SER A 39 -1.81 4.63 -4.26
CA SER A 39 -0.78 3.94 -3.46
C SER A 39 -0.05 2.90 -4.28
N LEU A 40 1.28 2.93 -4.22
CA LEU A 40 2.19 2.01 -4.89
C LEU A 40 3.05 1.29 -3.86
N GLY A 41 3.44 0.06 -4.18
CA GLY A 41 4.29 -0.69 -3.27
C GLY A 41 4.11 -2.19 -3.38
N ASP A 42 4.26 -2.83 -2.22
CA ASP A 42 4.22 -4.28 -2.07
C ASP A 42 3.04 -4.75 -1.18
N SER A 43 3.19 -5.92 -0.57
CA SER A 43 2.19 -6.55 0.29
C SER A 43 1.79 -5.66 1.48
N LEU A 44 2.72 -4.86 2.02
CA LEU A 44 2.48 -3.92 3.12
C LEU A 44 1.53 -2.79 2.72
N THR A 45 1.39 -2.50 1.42
CA THR A 45 0.46 -1.50 0.89
C THR A 45 -0.82 -2.12 0.34
N ALA A 46 -0.75 -3.34 -0.18
CA ALA A 46 -1.90 -4.05 -0.72
C ALA A 46 -2.96 -4.41 0.34
N GLY A 47 -2.58 -4.51 1.62
CA GLY A 47 -3.43 -5.05 2.69
C GLY A 47 -3.33 -6.57 2.80
N TYR A 48 -2.19 -7.12 2.40
CA TYR A 48 -1.87 -8.54 2.50
C TYR A 48 -1.71 -8.95 3.96
N GLN A 49 -2.39 -10.00 4.39
CA GLN A 49 -2.38 -10.47 5.77
C GLN A 49 -2.49 -12.00 5.79
N SER A 50 -1.82 -12.65 6.74
CA SER A 50 -1.87 -14.09 6.96
C SER A 50 -1.54 -14.89 5.70
N ALA A 51 -0.48 -14.48 4.99
CA ALA A 51 -0.04 -15.03 3.72
C ALA A 51 -1.08 -15.00 2.58
N GLY A 52 -2.04 -14.07 2.60
CA GLY A 52 -2.99 -13.91 1.49
C GLY A 52 -3.54 -12.50 1.32
N LEU A 53 -4.12 -12.23 0.15
CA LEU A 53 -4.82 -10.98 -0.15
C LEU A 53 -6.33 -11.22 -0.16
N ARG A 54 -7.04 -10.71 0.84
CA ARG A 54 -8.51 -10.78 0.90
C ARG A 54 -9.12 -9.39 1.01
N ALA A 55 -10.38 -9.28 0.60
CA ALA A 55 -11.11 -8.02 0.63
C ALA A 55 -11.16 -7.39 2.04
N ASP A 56 -11.23 -8.19 3.10
CA ASP A 56 -11.27 -7.67 4.47
C ASP A 56 -9.94 -7.01 4.86
N GLY A 57 -8.81 -7.64 4.55
CA GLY A 57 -7.46 -7.07 4.70
C GLY A 57 -7.27 -5.82 3.83
N GLN A 58 -7.70 -5.89 2.57
CA GLN A 58 -7.63 -4.75 1.64
C GLN A 58 -8.45 -3.54 2.11
N ARG A 59 -9.65 -3.76 2.68
CA ARG A 59 -10.49 -2.69 3.23
C ARG A 59 -9.88 -2.02 4.47
N ARG A 60 -8.99 -2.72 5.18
CA ARG A 60 -8.30 -2.24 6.39
C ARG A 60 -6.84 -1.85 6.14
N ALA A 61 -6.39 -1.89 4.88
CA ALA A 61 -5.05 -1.46 4.51
C ALA A 61 -4.84 0.02 4.83
N TYR A 62 -3.61 0.39 5.20
CA TYR A 62 -3.30 1.77 5.58
C TYR A 62 -3.68 2.82 4.52
N PRO A 63 -3.59 2.57 3.18
CA PRO A 63 -4.01 3.55 2.19
C PRO A 63 -5.53 3.83 2.26
N VAL A 64 -6.34 2.80 2.52
CA VAL A 64 -7.80 2.98 2.64
C VAL A 64 -8.12 3.84 3.85
N VAL A 65 -7.52 3.53 5.00
CA VAL A 65 -7.73 4.28 6.25
C VAL A 65 -7.19 5.71 6.14
N LEU A 66 -6.04 5.89 5.48
CA LEU A 66 -5.47 7.21 5.19
C LEU A 66 -6.44 8.04 4.35
N ALA A 67 -6.92 7.48 3.24
CA ALA A 67 -7.84 8.16 2.33
C ALA A 67 -9.12 8.61 3.05
N GLN A 68 -9.71 7.73 3.85
CA GLN A 68 -10.89 8.03 4.67
C GLN A 68 -10.60 9.18 5.65
N SER A 69 -9.46 9.15 6.33
CA SER A 69 -9.10 10.18 7.32
C SER A 69 -8.84 11.56 6.71
N LEU A 70 -8.40 11.59 5.45
CA LEU A 70 -8.06 12.81 4.73
C LEU A 70 -9.17 13.30 3.79
N GLY A 71 -10.20 12.49 3.57
CA GLY A 71 -11.27 12.77 2.60
C GLY A 71 -10.78 12.71 1.15
N LEU A 72 -9.93 11.73 0.82
CA LEU A 72 -9.37 11.55 -0.53
C LEU A 72 -10.16 10.51 -1.32
N SER A 73 -10.21 10.67 -2.64
CA SER A 73 -10.77 9.65 -3.55
C SER A 73 -9.81 8.48 -3.68
N PHE A 74 -10.21 7.31 -3.21
CA PHE A 74 -9.39 6.10 -3.19
C PHE A 74 -10.26 4.83 -3.27
N SER A 75 -9.79 3.83 -4.03
CA SER A 75 -10.50 2.56 -4.20
C SER A 75 -9.52 1.39 -4.32
N PRO A 76 -9.55 0.39 -3.42
CA PRO A 76 -8.70 -0.80 -3.53
C PRO A 76 -9.27 -1.86 -4.51
N PRO A 77 -8.43 -2.70 -5.15
CA PRO A 77 -8.85 -3.79 -6.02
C PRO A 77 -9.32 -5.00 -5.22
N LEU A 78 -10.51 -4.89 -4.64
CA LEU A 78 -11.06 -5.91 -3.74
C LEU A 78 -11.17 -7.28 -4.42
N GLY A 79 -10.52 -8.29 -3.83
CA GLY A 79 -10.57 -9.68 -4.27
C GLY A 79 -11.83 -10.41 -3.78
N GLN A 80 -12.30 -11.37 -4.54
CA GLN A 80 -13.31 -12.32 -4.10
C GLN A 80 -12.75 -13.24 -3.02
N ASP A 81 -13.64 -13.77 -2.18
CA ASP A 81 -13.27 -14.88 -1.31
C ASP A 81 -12.88 -16.10 -2.16
N PRO A 82 -11.92 -16.91 -1.71
CA PRO A 82 -11.20 -16.83 -0.43
C PRO A 82 -9.91 -15.98 -0.48
N GLY A 83 -9.65 -15.23 -1.55
CA GLY A 83 -8.49 -14.33 -1.68
C GLY A 83 -7.52 -14.68 -2.80
N CYS A 84 -6.38 -13.98 -2.85
CA CYS A 84 -5.30 -14.15 -3.82
C CYS A 84 -3.87 -13.96 -3.24
N PRO A 85 -3.10 -15.03 -3.04
CA PRO A 85 -3.64 -16.35 -2.72
C PRO A 85 -4.58 -16.26 -1.50
N PRO A 86 -5.40 -17.30 -1.27
CA PRO A 86 -6.13 -17.42 -0.02
C PRO A 86 -5.17 -17.41 1.18
N PRO A 87 -5.50 -16.74 2.29
CA PRO A 87 -4.71 -16.75 3.50
C PRO A 87 -4.53 -18.15 4.09
N LEU A 88 -3.55 -18.29 4.99
CA LEU A 88 -3.28 -19.51 5.74
C LEU A 88 -4.57 -20.10 6.33
N GLY A 89 -4.75 -21.41 6.12
CA GLY A 89 -5.93 -22.15 6.56
C GLY A 89 -7.13 -22.08 5.59
N ALA A 90 -7.16 -21.16 4.63
CA ALA A 90 -8.20 -21.09 3.61
C ALA A 90 -7.89 -22.03 2.43
N ARG A 91 -8.94 -22.59 1.82
CA ARG A 91 -8.82 -23.45 0.62
C ARG A 91 -8.91 -22.60 -0.64
N VAL A 92 -8.13 -22.94 -1.66
CA VAL A 92 -8.28 -22.36 -3.02
C VAL A 92 -9.64 -22.74 -3.59
N SER A 93 -10.26 -21.82 -4.33
CA SER A 93 -11.51 -22.07 -5.06
C SER A 93 -11.50 -21.40 -6.43
N ALA A 94 -12.53 -21.65 -7.24
CA ALA A 94 -12.66 -21.07 -8.58
C ALA A 94 -12.70 -19.53 -8.59
N THR A 95 -13.12 -18.90 -7.49
CA THR A 95 -13.18 -17.43 -7.35
C THR A 95 -11.90 -16.84 -6.76
N SER A 96 -10.93 -17.66 -6.35
CA SER A 96 -9.61 -17.17 -5.92
C SER A 96 -8.97 -16.32 -7.02
N CYS A 97 -8.30 -15.24 -6.64
CA CYS A 97 -7.67 -14.32 -7.58
C CYS A 97 -8.60 -13.65 -8.61
N GLN A 98 -9.89 -13.51 -8.30
CA GLN A 98 -10.82 -12.67 -9.06
C GLN A 98 -11.16 -11.39 -8.29
N ARG A 99 -11.47 -10.30 -9.00
CA ARG A 99 -12.01 -9.07 -8.37
C ARG A 99 -13.49 -9.24 -8.02
N GLN A 100 -13.94 -8.63 -6.93
CA GLN A 100 -15.36 -8.50 -6.61
C GLN A 100 -16.10 -7.69 -7.68
N ASN A 101 -15.46 -6.61 -8.16
CA ASN A 101 -15.95 -5.81 -9.28
C ASN A 101 -14.83 -5.61 -10.30
N PRO A 102 -14.77 -6.42 -11.37
CA PRO A 102 -13.75 -6.30 -12.41
C PRO A 102 -13.73 -4.93 -13.11
N GLY A 103 -14.88 -4.26 -13.23
CA GLY A 103 -15.02 -2.96 -13.89
C GLY A 103 -14.75 -1.75 -13.00
N ALA A 104 -14.45 -1.94 -11.71
CA ALA A 104 -14.19 -0.84 -10.80
C ALA A 104 -12.88 -0.11 -11.16
N SER A 105 -12.94 1.23 -11.17
CA SER A 105 -11.73 2.05 -11.14
C SER A 105 -11.11 1.95 -9.75
N VAL A 106 -9.82 1.58 -9.71
CA VAL A 106 -9.04 1.39 -8.49
C VAL A 106 -7.82 2.30 -8.50
N THR A 107 -7.28 2.59 -7.32
CA THR A 107 -6.10 3.44 -7.14
C THR A 107 -5.10 2.90 -6.13
N ASN A 108 -5.34 1.69 -5.59
CA ASN A 108 -4.27 0.91 -4.96
C ASN A 108 -3.65 -0.03 -6.00
N PHE A 109 -2.42 0.24 -6.41
CA PHE A 109 -1.70 -0.59 -7.39
C PHE A 109 -0.58 -1.40 -6.75
N ALA A 110 -0.47 -1.43 -5.43
CA ALA A 110 0.55 -2.20 -4.76
C ALA A 110 0.35 -3.70 -4.95
N VAL A 111 1.38 -4.40 -5.43
CA VAL A 111 1.34 -5.84 -5.73
C VAL A 111 2.17 -6.60 -4.70
N PRO A 112 1.60 -7.57 -3.95
CA PRO A 112 2.36 -8.40 -3.03
C PRO A 112 3.63 -9.01 -3.66
N GLU A 113 4.68 -9.15 -2.85
CA GLU A 113 6.01 -9.65 -3.23
C GLU A 113 6.83 -8.74 -4.16
N ALA A 114 6.25 -7.67 -4.72
CA ALA A 114 6.98 -6.77 -5.61
C ALA A 114 8.21 -6.15 -4.93
N ARG A 115 9.30 -6.09 -5.68
CA ARG A 115 10.52 -5.34 -5.34
C ARG A 115 10.54 -4.00 -6.07
N VAL A 116 11.46 -3.11 -5.69
CA VAL A 116 11.57 -1.76 -6.28
C VAL A 116 11.65 -1.79 -7.81
N GLU A 117 12.45 -2.72 -8.34
CA GLU A 117 12.63 -2.94 -9.78
C GLU A 117 11.33 -3.28 -10.53
N ASP A 118 10.36 -3.90 -9.88
CA ASP A 118 9.17 -4.45 -10.52
C ASP A 118 8.15 -3.35 -10.81
N LEU A 119 8.05 -2.33 -9.97
CA LEU A 119 6.98 -1.32 -10.04
C LEU A 119 6.87 -0.65 -11.41
N ALA A 120 7.99 -0.45 -12.10
CA ALA A 120 8.06 0.17 -13.42
C ALA A 120 8.21 -0.83 -14.58
N ARG A 121 8.42 -2.13 -14.31
CA ARG A 121 8.81 -3.13 -15.33
C ARG A 121 7.95 -4.38 -15.40
N ALA A 122 7.31 -4.74 -14.30
CA ALA A 122 6.55 -5.97 -14.17
C ALA A 122 5.07 -5.74 -14.48
N SER A 123 4.51 -6.61 -15.32
CA SER A 123 3.08 -6.73 -15.61
C SER A 123 2.69 -8.22 -15.57
N ALA A 124 1.40 -8.53 -15.66
CA ALA A 124 0.94 -9.92 -15.64
C ALA A 124 1.58 -10.76 -16.78
N ARG A 125 1.94 -10.13 -17.90
CA ARG A 125 2.61 -10.80 -19.03
C ARG A 125 4.07 -11.12 -18.80
N THR A 126 4.78 -10.28 -18.06
CA THR A 126 6.24 -10.42 -17.90
C THR A 126 6.63 -11.23 -16.67
N VAL A 127 5.74 -11.30 -15.67
CA VAL A 127 6.02 -12.05 -14.43
C VAL A 127 5.81 -13.56 -14.58
N PRO A 128 6.47 -14.38 -13.73
CA PRO A 128 6.22 -15.81 -13.62
C PRO A 128 4.76 -16.15 -13.31
N SER A 129 4.36 -17.39 -13.62
CA SER A 129 2.97 -17.85 -13.49
C SER A 129 2.39 -17.73 -12.07
N ASN A 130 3.20 -17.93 -11.03
CA ASN A 130 2.78 -17.83 -9.63
C ASN A 130 2.47 -16.39 -9.19
N ALA A 131 3.09 -15.38 -9.81
CA ALA A 131 2.82 -13.97 -9.52
C ALA A 131 1.73 -13.37 -10.44
N ARG A 132 1.53 -13.95 -11.63
CA ARG A 132 0.62 -13.43 -12.66
C ARG A 132 -0.78 -13.10 -12.16
N ALA A 133 -1.35 -13.95 -11.32
CA ALA A 133 -2.70 -13.78 -10.81
C ALA A 133 -2.87 -12.51 -9.96
N LEU A 134 -1.86 -12.16 -9.15
CA LEU A 134 -1.83 -10.92 -8.37
C LEU A 134 -1.73 -9.68 -9.26
N TYR A 135 -0.83 -9.71 -10.25
CA TYR A 135 -0.70 -8.61 -11.21
C TYR A 135 -2.00 -8.40 -12.00
N GLN A 136 -2.58 -9.48 -12.53
CA GLN A 136 -3.87 -9.43 -13.24
C GLN A 136 -4.98 -8.86 -12.34
N LEU A 137 -5.03 -9.28 -11.07
CA LEU A 137 -6.02 -8.78 -10.12
C LEU A 137 -5.82 -7.30 -9.79
N ILE A 138 -4.60 -6.76 -9.78
CA ILE A 138 -4.31 -5.43 -9.22
C ILE A 138 -4.11 -4.37 -10.29
N VAL A 139 -3.25 -4.65 -11.27
CA VAL A 139 -2.91 -3.72 -12.36
C VAL A 139 -3.50 -4.14 -13.71
N GLY A 140 -4.00 -5.37 -13.82
CA GLY A 140 -4.50 -5.91 -15.09
C GLY A 140 -3.37 -6.57 -15.89
N GLU A 141 -3.63 -6.82 -17.17
CA GLU A 141 -2.75 -7.67 -17.98
C GLU A 141 -1.46 -6.95 -18.41
N GLU A 142 -1.60 -5.72 -18.89
CA GLU A 142 -0.53 -4.97 -19.56
C GLU A 142 0.20 -3.99 -18.66
N ASP A 143 -0.51 -3.42 -17.69
CA ASP A 143 0.00 -2.30 -16.90
C ASP A 143 1.01 -2.75 -15.84
N THR A 144 2.01 -1.89 -15.63
CA THR A 144 2.84 -1.89 -14.43
C THR A 144 2.18 -1.06 -13.35
N GLN A 145 2.69 -1.11 -12.10
CA GLN A 145 2.18 -0.23 -11.05
C GLN A 145 2.34 1.25 -11.44
N VAL A 146 3.46 1.61 -12.06
CA VAL A 146 3.74 2.99 -12.51
C VAL A 146 2.82 3.40 -13.66
N SER A 147 2.64 2.58 -14.70
CA SER A 147 1.79 2.97 -15.82
C SER A 147 0.32 3.12 -15.39
N ALA A 148 -0.16 2.24 -14.49
CA ALA A 148 -1.47 2.38 -13.87
C ALA A 148 -1.59 3.66 -13.03
N ALA A 149 -0.54 4.02 -12.27
CA ALA A 149 -0.49 5.26 -11.51
C ALA A 149 -0.62 6.50 -12.39
N LEU A 150 0.15 6.56 -13.50
CA LEU A 150 0.11 7.69 -14.43
C LEU A 150 -1.28 7.84 -15.07
N LYS A 151 -1.88 6.74 -15.51
CA LYS A 151 -3.25 6.70 -16.06
C LYS A 151 -4.30 7.21 -15.06
N ALA A 152 -4.09 6.95 -13.78
CA ALA A 152 -5.01 7.40 -12.74
C ALA A 152 -5.00 8.92 -12.53
N ARG A 153 -3.97 9.67 -12.97
CA ARG A 153 -3.82 11.13 -12.76
C ARG A 153 -3.96 11.55 -11.28
N PRO A 154 -3.09 11.04 -10.38
CA PRO A 154 -3.15 11.32 -8.94
C PRO A 154 -2.76 12.76 -8.60
N GLN A 155 -3.24 13.25 -7.46
CA GLN A 155 -2.74 14.47 -6.81
C GLN A 155 -1.80 14.12 -5.63
N LEU A 156 -1.99 12.94 -5.04
CA LEU A 156 -1.13 12.39 -3.98
C LEU A 156 -0.75 10.96 -4.35
N VAL A 157 0.53 10.63 -4.18
CA VAL A 157 1.04 9.25 -4.25
C VAL A 157 1.78 8.90 -2.96
N THR A 158 1.45 7.76 -2.36
CA THR A 158 2.32 7.14 -1.36
C THR A 158 3.08 5.98 -1.99
N LEU A 159 4.37 5.89 -1.74
CA LEU A 159 5.23 4.82 -2.21
C LEU A 159 5.89 4.11 -1.02
N TRP A 160 5.52 2.85 -0.78
CA TRP A 160 6.14 2.02 0.24
C TRP A 160 6.57 0.67 -0.33
N VAL A 161 7.87 0.56 -0.60
CA VAL A 161 8.49 -0.58 -1.26
C VAL A 161 9.94 -0.72 -0.80
N GLY A 162 10.47 -1.95 -0.85
CA GLY A 162 11.87 -2.25 -0.55
C GLY A 162 12.04 -3.33 0.49
N ALA A 163 10.97 -3.69 1.23
CA ALA A 163 11.00 -4.78 2.18
C ALA A 163 11.36 -6.11 1.50
N ASN A 164 10.78 -6.40 0.34
CA ASN A 164 11.03 -7.63 -0.43
C ASN A 164 12.44 -7.71 -1.05
N ASN A 165 13.18 -6.59 -1.10
CA ASN A 165 14.58 -6.58 -1.52
C ASN A 165 15.52 -7.13 -0.42
N VAL A 166 15.05 -7.26 0.82
CA VAL A 166 15.83 -7.74 1.98
C VAL A 166 15.18 -8.92 2.71
N LEU A 167 13.84 -8.98 2.78
CA LEU A 167 13.10 -9.98 3.57
C LEU A 167 13.49 -11.42 3.23
N GLY A 168 13.62 -11.74 1.94
CA GLY A 168 14.04 -13.08 1.51
C GLY A 168 15.43 -13.46 2.01
N ALA A 169 16.37 -12.51 2.08
CA ALA A 169 17.70 -12.73 2.65
C ALA A 169 17.63 -13.01 4.16
N ALA A 170 16.77 -12.28 4.88
CA ALA A 170 16.55 -12.47 6.31
C ALA A 170 15.92 -13.84 6.63
N LEU A 171 14.84 -14.19 5.94
CA LEU A 171 14.10 -15.44 6.18
C LEU A 171 14.91 -16.71 5.87
N ASN A 172 15.96 -16.60 5.08
CA ASN A 172 16.80 -17.73 4.64
C ASN A 172 18.23 -17.67 5.19
N GLY A 173 18.53 -16.79 6.16
CA GLY A 173 19.89 -16.70 6.74
C GLY A 173 20.98 -16.37 5.73
N ASN A 174 20.66 -15.64 4.65
CA ASN A 174 21.59 -15.38 3.56
C ASN A 174 21.64 -13.88 3.21
N PRO A 175 22.42 -13.07 3.95
CA PRO A 175 22.51 -11.63 3.69
C PRO A 175 22.98 -11.26 2.27
N GLY A 176 23.78 -12.12 1.64
CA GLY A 176 24.26 -11.92 0.28
C GLY A 176 23.17 -11.95 -0.80
N ALA A 177 21.98 -12.47 -0.47
CA ALA A 177 20.83 -12.47 -1.37
C ALA A 177 20.04 -11.16 -1.38
N ALA A 178 20.32 -10.22 -0.47
CA ALA A 178 19.67 -8.91 -0.48
C ALA A 178 20.14 -8.08 -1.68
N THR A 179 19.27 -7.22 -2.23
CA THR A 179 19.69 -6.26 -3.26
C THR A 179 20.81 -5.37 -2.70
N THR A 180 21.86 -5.09 -3.47
CA THR A 180 22.93 -4.22 -2.94
C THR A 180 22.41 -2.78 -2.77
N PRO A 181 22.93 -2.00 -1.80
CA PRO A 181 22.52 -0.59 -1.63
C PRO A 181 22.64 0.26 -2.90
N GLN A 182 23.68 0.01 -3.70
CA GLN A 182 23.89 0.69 -4.98
C GLN A 182 22.80 0.33 -6.00
N ALA A 183 22.48 -0.96 -6.17
CA ALA A 183 21.45 -1.40 -7.09
C ALA A 183 20.06 -0.91 -6.65
N PHE A 184 19.81 -0.88 -5.34
CA PHE A 184 18.59 -0.32 -4.77
C PHE A 184 18.46 1.18 -5.07
N GLU A 185 19.49 1.99 -4.82
CA GLU A 185 19.47 3.43 -5.11
C GLU A 185 19.21 3.71 -6.60
N GLN A 186 19.84 2.95 -7.50
CA GLN A 186 19.63 3.06 -8.94
C GLN A 186 18.19 2.70 -9.36
N ALA A 187 17.66 1.59 -8.84
CA ALA A 187 16.30 1.16 -9.13
C ALA A 187 15.26 2.14 -8.58
N TYR A 188 15.47 2.63 -7.35
CA TYR A 188 14.56 3.58 -6.71
C TYR A 188 14.59 4.95 -7.40
N GLY A 189 15.76 5.45 -7.79
CA GLY A 189 15.87 6.68 -8.57
C GLY A 189 15.20 6.57 -9.95
N SER A 190 15.31 5.41 -10.60
CA SER A 190 14.61 5.13 -11.85
C SER A 190 13.09 5.10 -11.67
N LEU A 191 12.61 4.51 -10.57
CA LEU A 191 11.20 4.47 -10.22
C LEU A 191 10.64 5.89 -9.99
N LEU A 192 11.32 6.72 -9.21
CA LEU A 192 10.89 8.11 -9.01
C LEU A 192 10.89 8.90 -10.32
N SER A 193 11.92 8.72 -11.16
CA SER A 193 11.98 9.34 -12.49
C SER A 193 10.78 8.95 -13.36
N ALA A 194 10.34 7.69 -13.31
CA ALA A 194 9.18 7.21 -14.04
C ALA A 194 7.84 7.75 -13.49
N LEU A 195 7.80 8.14 -12.22
CA LEU A 195 6.62 8.75 -11.58
C LEU A 195 6.55 10.27 -11.75
N ARG A 196 7.65 10.94 -12.09
CA ARG A 196 7.69 12.40 -12.34
C ARG A 196 6.56 12.93 -13.23
N PRO A 197 6.19 12.27 -14.35
CA PRO A 197 5.12 12.77 -15.22
C PRO A 197 3.74 12.86 -14.54
N SER A 198 3.54 12.22 -13.38
CA SER A 198 2.28 12.34 -12.63
C SER A 198 2.04 13.77 -12.11
N GLY A 199 3.11 14.52 -11.82
CA GLY A 199 3.02 15.82 -11.13
C GLY A 199 2.43 15.74 -9.70
N ALA A 200 2.22 14.54 -9.17
CA ALA A 200 1.60 14.35 -7.86
C ALA A 200 2.56 14.67 -6.72
N LYS A 201 2.02 15.12 -5.59
CA LYS A 201 2.78 15.18 -4.33
C LYS A 201 3.16 13.74 -3.95
N LEU A 202 4.44 13.50 -3.68
CA LEU A 202 4.96 12.17 -3.34
C LEU A 202 5.25 12.08 -1.84
N VAL A 203 4.80 11.01 -1.21
CA VAL A 203 5.18 10.60 0.15
C VAL A 203 5.84 9.24 0.09
N LEU A 204 7.13 9.20 0.39
CA LEU A 204 7.93 7.98 0.40
C LEU A 204 7.99 7.44 1.83
N LEU A 205 7.75 6.15 2.00
CA LEU A 205 7.82 5.50 3.30
C LEU A 205 9.13 4.71 3.39
N THR A 206 9.84 4.85 4.52
CA THR A 206 11.07 4.09 4.75
C THR A 206 10.82 2.59 4.90
N VAL A 207 11.81 1.79 4.51
CA VAL A 207 11.79 0.33 4.63
C VAL A 207 11.83 -0.04 6.11
N PRO A 208 10.87 -0.84 6.61
CA PRO A 208 10.88 -1.29 8.00
C PRO A 208 12.02 -2.29 8.26
N ASP A 209 12.39 -2.49 9.52
CA ASP A 209 13.36 -3.54 9.88
C ASP A 209 12.73 -4.93 9.72
N VAL A 210 12.97 -5.56 8.57
CA VAL A 210 12.47 -6.91 8.27
C VAL A 210 13.18 -8.00 9.05
N THR A 211 14.29 -7.71 9.74
CA THR A 211 14.99 -8.68 10.60
C THR A 211 14.30 -8.86 11.96
N ALA A 212 13.39 -7.94 12.31
CA ALA A 212 12.62 -7.94 13.55
C ALA A 212 11.20 -8.51 13.39
N VAL A 213 10.84 -9.06 12.23
CA VAL A 213 9.51 -9.67 12.05
C VAL A 213 9.34 -10.88 12.99
N PRO A 214 8.19 -11.04 13.67
CA PRO A 214 7.96 -12.16 14.58
C PRO A 214 8.09 -13.56 13.95
N ALA A 215 7.94 -13.67 12.63
CA ALA A 215 8.21 -14.90 11.89
C ALA A 215 9.66 -15.38 12.02
N LEU A 216 10.62 -14.50 12.30
CA LEU A 216 11.98 -14.88 12.68
C LEU A 216 12.01 -15.20 14.17
N VAL A 217 11.80 -16.46 14.53
CA VAL A 217 11.68 -16.89 15.93
C VAL A 217 13.07 -17.10 16.54
N PRO A 218 13.37 -16.50 17.72
CA PRO A 218 14.63 -16.74 18.42
C PRO A 218 14.85 -18.21 18.77
N GLY A 219 16.09 -18.69 18.64
CA GLY A 219 16.46 -20.07 18.99
C GLY A 219 16.10 -20.44 20.44
N THR A 220 16.31 -19.51 21.38
CA THR A 220 15.90 -19.69 22.79
C THR A 220 14.40 -20.02 22.92
N GLN A 221 13.55 -19.39 22.12
CA GLN A 221 12.12 -19.62 22.13
C GLN A 221 11.75 -20.95 21.46
N LEU A 222 12.40 -21.30 20.34
CA LEU A 222 12.22 -22.62 19.71
C LEU A 222 12.60 -23.77 20.65
N ALA A 223 13.71 -23.63 21.38
CA ALA A 223 14.13 -24.60 22.38
C ALA A 223 13.12 -24.71 23.53
N ALA A 224 12.58 -23.58 24.02
CA ALA A 224 11.58 -23.56 25.10
C ALA A 224 10.28 -24.29 24.71
N PHE A 225 9.90 -24.26 23.43
CA PHE A 225 8.72 -24.96 22.93
C PHE A 225 8.99 -26.40 22.45
N GLY A 226 10.22 -26.90 22.58
CA GLY A 226 10.59 -28.22 22.07
C GLY A 226 10.59 -28.32 20.54
N LEU A 227 10.59 -27.17 19.85
CA LEU A 227 10.63 -27.07 18.39
C LEU A 227 12.07 -26.96 17.85
N GLY A 228 13.03 -26.63 18.73
CA GLY A 228 14.46 -26.55 18.43
C GLY A 228 15.28 -27.62 19.15
N ASP A 229 16.38 -28.06 18.52
CA ASP A 229 17.31 -29.03 19.09
C ASP A 229 18.24 -28.41 20.14
N ALA A 230 19.25 -29.15 20.60
CA ALA A 230 20.19 -28.66 21.61
C ALA A 230 20.95 -27.39 21.18
N SER A 231 21.19 -27.18 19.89
CA SER A 231 21.88 -26.01 19.35
C SER A 231 21.09 -24.71 19.53
N CYS A 232 19.78 -24.80 19.76
CA CYS A 232 18.91 -23.65 19.98
C CYS A 232 18.94 -23.13 21.43
N ARG A 233 19.45 -23.92 22.39
CA ARG A 233 19.51 -23.52 23.81
C ARG A 233 20.50 -22.36 23.99
N GLY A 234 19.98 -21.19 24.36
CA GLY A 234 20.79 -19.98 24.52
C GLY A 234 21.22 -19.31 23.21
N SER A 235 20.76 -19.82 22.06
CA SER A 235 21.11 -19.24 20.76
C SER A 235 20.39 -17.93 20.51
N THR A 236 21.13 -16.92 20.06
CA THR A 236 20.58 -15.66 19.57
C THR A 236 20.21 -15.70 18.09
N SER A 237 20.48 -16.81 17.39
CA SER A 237 20.08 -16.97 16.00
C SER A 237 18.56 -17.03 15.90
N ARG A 238 18.03 -16.52 14.79
CA ARG A 238 16.59 -16.52 14.51
C ARG A 238 16.30 -17.43 13.32
N ILE A 239 15.26 -18.24 13.42
CA ILE A 239 14.85 -19.13 12.34
C ILE A 239 13.45 -18.74 11.88
N SER A 240 13.25 -18.70 10.56
CA SER A 240 11.90 -18.48 10.01
C SER A 240 10.93 -19.58 10.46
N ILE A 241 9.78 -19.19 10.98
CA ILE A 241 8.67 -20.07 11.39
C ILE A 241 8.20 -20.96 10.23
N THR A 242 8.39 -20.51 8.97
CA THR A 242 8.06 -21.30 7.78
C THR A 242 8.83 -22.63 7.71
N ARG A 243 9.98 -22.73 8.40
CA ARG A 243 10.77 -23.96 8.51
C ARG A 243 10.08 -25.03 9.35
N LEU A 244 9.11 -24.68 10.21
CA LEU A 244 8.30 -25.68 10.89
C LEU A 244 7.42 -26.50 9.94
N PHE A 245 7.07 -25.94 8.78
CA PHE A 245 6.22 -26.60 7.79
C PHE A 245 7.00 -27.30 6.68
N THR A 246 8.28 -26.96 6.52
CA THR A 246 9.12 -27.45 5.41
C THR A 246 10.35 -28.24 5.86
N GLY A 247 10.79 -28.09 7.12
CA GLY A 247 11.96 -28.75 7.67
C GLY A 247 11.63 -29.97 8.52
N SER A 248 12.68 -30.73 8.86
CA SER A 248 12.61 -31.81 9.85
C SER A 248 12.67 -31.23 11.26
N LEU A 249 11.75 -31.65 12.13
CA LEU A 249 11.77 -31.28 13.54
C LEU A 249 12.59 -32.29 14.37
N PRO A 250 13.26 -31.85 15.45
CA PRO A 250 13.42 -30.46 15.89
C PRO A 250 14.35 -29.64 14.98
N LEU A 251 14.11 -28.33 14.86
CA LEU A 251 14.93 -27.42 14.05
C LEU A 251 16.32 -27.21 14.67
N SER A 252 17.35 -27.11 13.84
CA SER A 252 18.70 -26.74 14.27
C SER A 252 18.95 -25.24 14.12
N CYS A 253 19.56 -24.61 15.13
CA CYS A 253 19.95 -23.20 15.14
C CYS A 253 21.38 -22.94 14.63
N THR A 254 22.00 -23.97 14.06
CA THR A 254 23.32 -23.90 13.41
C THR A 254 23.24 -24.20 11.90
N THR A 255 22.03 -24.30 11.33
CA THR A 255 21.89 -24.44 9.88
C THR A 255 22.21 -23.12 9.18
N PRO A 256 22.57 -23.13 7.88
CA PRO A 256 22.78 -21.91 7.12
C PRO A 256 21.57 -20.97 7.10
N GLU A 257 20.36 -21.47 7.31
CA GLU A 257 19.14 -20.66 7.35
C GLU A 257 18.86 -20.01 8.71
N ALA A 258 19.64 -20.36 9.74
CA ALA A 258 19.54 -19.70 11.04
C ALA A 258 20.23 -18.34 10.97
N LEU A 259 19.44 -17.27 10.89
CA LEU A 259 19.92 -15.90 10.82
C LEU A 259 20.67 -15.53 12.10
N THR A 260 21.99 -15.43 12.03
CA THR A 260 22.84 -15.11 13.17
C THR A 260 22.73 -13.64 13.56
N ALA A 261 23.24 -13.28 14.75
CA ALA A 261 23.30 -11.89 15.20
C ALA A 261 24.19 -11.01 14.30
N SER A 262 25.25 -11.57 13.70
CA SER A 262 26.12 -10.83 12.79
C SER A 262 25.45 -10.57 11.45
N GLU A 263 24.75 -11.57 10.92
CA GLU A 263 23.99 -11.45 9.68
C GLU A 263 22.79 -10.52 9.84
N THR A 264 22.13 -10.56 11.00
CA THR A 264 21.09 -9.59 11.39
C THR A 264 21.62 -8.17 11.31
N ARG A 265 22.77 -7.88 11.94
CA ARG A 265 23.41 -6.55 11.88
C ARG A 265 23.79 -6.15 10.44
N SER A 266 24.26 -7.10 9.63
CA SER A 266 24.58 -6.84 8.22
C SER A 266 23.33 -6.42 7.43
N LEU A 267 22.21 -7.14 7.60
CA LEU A 267 20.94 -6.81 6.96
C LEU A 267 20.35 -5.49 7.45
N GLN A 268 20.45 -5.19 8.75
CA GLN A 268 20.07 -3.89 9.31
C GLN A 268 20.89 -2.75 8.71
N GLY A 269 22.20 -2.97 8.48
CA GLY A 269 23.05 -2.03 7.76
C GLY A 269 22.60 -1.80 6.30
N THR A 270 22.20 -2.86 5.60
CA THR A 270 21.61 -2.77 4.25
C THR A 270 20.32 -1.96 4.25
N ILE A 271 19.41 -2.21 5.20
CA ILE A 271 18.14 -1.48 5.33
C ILE A 271 18.39 0.00 5.65
N ALA A 272 19.35 0.30 6.53
CA ALA A 272 19.75 1.67 6.82
C ALA A 272 20.25 2.39 5.56
N ALA A 273 21.10 1.73 4.76
CA ALA A 273 21.59 2.28 3.50
C ALA A 273 20.47 2.52 2.47
N TYR A 274 19.47 1.64 2.39
CA TYR A 274 18.28 1.85 1.56
C TYR A 274 17.51 3.10 2.00
N ASN A 275 17.26 3.24 3.31
CA ASN A 275 16.55 4.37 3.87
C ASN A 275 17.30 5.69 3.65
N ASP A 276 18.63 5.67 3.71
CA ASP A 276 19.45 6.83 3.36
C ASP A 276 19.33 7.18 1.86
N SER A 277 19.28 6.18 0.97
CA SER A 277 19.00 6.39 -0.45
C SER A 277 17.61 6.99 -0.68
N ILE A 278 16.57 6.50 0.00
CA ILE A 278 15.22 7.06 -0.06
C ILE A 278 15.23 8.54 0.32
N ARG A 279 15.86 8.90 1.44
CA ARG A 279 15.96 10.31 1.90
C ARG A 279 16.71 11.19 0.90
N ARG A 280 17.86 10.73 0.40
CA ARG A 280 18.65 11.47 -0.60
C ARG A 280 17.84 11.70 -1.87
N LEU A 281 17.19 10.67 -2.39
CA LEU A 281 16.41 10.76 -3.63
C LEU A 281 15.16 11.62 -3.42
N ALA A 282 14.48 11.49 -2.28
CA ALA A 282 13.34 12.34 -1.94
C ALA A 282 13.67 13.82 -2.03
N ALA A 283 14.80 14.23 -1.44
CA ALA A 283 15.27 15.62 -1.47
C ALA A 283 15.55 16.12 -2.89
N ARG A 284 16.01 15.25 -3.81
CA ARG A 284 16.23 15.61 -5.23
C ARG A 284 14.92 15.76 -6.01
N GLU A 285 13.91 14.97 -5.67
CA GLU A 285 12.62 14.93 -6.37
C GLU A 285 11.56 15.85 -5.75
N GLY A 286 11.86 16.53 -4.63
CA GLY A 286 10.88 17.31 -3.88
C GLY A 286 9.79 16.46 -3.23
N ALA A 287 10.11 15.20 -2.91
CA ALA A 287 9.21 14.28 -2.21
C ALA A 287 9.36 14.38 -0.68
N GLU A 288 8.29 14.07 0.04
CA GLU A 288 8.29 13.99 1.50
C GLU A 288 8.61 12.56 1.96
N VAL A 289 9.30 12.42 3.09
CA VAL A 289 9.65 11.10 3.66
C VAL A 289 8.94 10.88 4.99
N PHE A 290 8.17 9.80 5.07
CA PHE A 290 7.58 9.32 6.31
C PHE A 290 8.46 8.22 6.91
N GLU A 291 8.94 8.46 8.13
CA GLU A 291 9.77 7.52 8.87
C GLU A 291 8.91 6.44 9.54
N VAL A 292 8.84 5.26 8.94
CA VAL A 292 8.02 4.14 9.44
C VAL A 292 8.45 3.69 10.83
N SER A 293 9.73 3.83 11.17
CA SER A 293 10.27 3.51 12.51
C SER A 293 9.64 4.35 13.64
N THR A 294 8.98 5.47 13.33
CA THR A 294 8.23 6.25 14.32
C THR A 294 6.92 5.59 14.74
N VAL A 295 6.44 4.60 13.98
CA VAL A 295 5.27 3.78 14.32
C VAL A 295 5.77 2.52 15.01
N GLN A 296 5.72 2.53 16.34
CA GLN A 296 6.13 1.38 17.13
C GLN A 296 5.11 0.24 16.93
N LEU A 297 5.56 -0.82 16.27
CA LEU A 297 4.85 -2.10 16.23
C LEU A 297 5.38 -2.96 17.38
N ALA A 298 4.50 -3.76 17.98
CA ALA A 298 4.86 -4.74 19.00
C ALA A 298 5.70 -5.87 18.39
N GLN A 299 7.00 -5.62 18.24
CA GLN A 299 7.98 -6.54 17.65
C GLN A 299 8.43 -7.64 18.65
N ASP A 300 8.23 -7.41 19.94
CA ASP A 300 8.62 -8.32 21.03
C ASP A 300 7.46 -9.19 21.53
N ALA A 301 6.36 -9.27 20.78
CA ALA A 301 5.28 -10.18 21.14
C ALA A 301 5.82 -11.62 21.19
N THR A 302 5.71 -12.25 22.36
CA THR A 302 6.11 -13.64 22.53
C THR A 302 5.25 -14.50 21.61
N TYR A 303 5.88 -15.19 20.66
CA TYR A 303 5.18 -16.18 19.83
C TYR A 303 4.41 -17.17 20.72
N ASP A 304 3.08 -17.20 20.57
CA ASP A 304 2.17 -18.07 21.28
C ASP A 304 1.35 -18.91 20.28
N PRO A 305 1.76 -20.15 19.98
CA PRO A 305 1.07 -21.01 19.01
C PRO A 305 -0.36 -21.38 19.41
N GLY A 306 -0.76 -21.19 20.68
CA GLY A 306 -2.11 -21.48 21.16
C GLY A 306 -3.09 -20.31 21.01
N SER A 307 -2.60 -19.11 20.67
CA SER A 307 -3.39 -17.88 20.56
C SER A 307 -4.01 -17.70 19.17
N GLY A 308 -5.18 -17.06 19.10
CA GLY A 308 -5.77 -16.58 17.84
C GLY A 308 -4.98 -15.43 17.20
N ALA A 309 -4.02 -14.86 17.92
CA ALA A 309 -3.05 -13.87 17.46
C ALA A 309 -1.64 -14.29 17.91
N PRO A 310 -1.05 -15.32 17.27
CA PRO A 310 0.16 -15.97 17.75
C PRO A 310 1.39 -15.06 17.72
N PHE A 311 1.36 -13.98 16.95
CA PHE A 311 2.43 -12.99 16.85
C PHE A 311 2.05 -11.65 17.49
N GLY A 312 1.11 -11.67 18.43
CA GLY A 312 0.60 -10.48 19.10
C GLY A 312 -0.38 -9.66 18.25
N PRO A 313 -0.81 -8.50 18.77
CA PRO A 313 -1.88 -7.71 18.17
C PRO A 313 -1.50 -7.01 16.85
N ASP A 314 -0.20 -6.95 16.55
CA ASP A 314 0.36 -6.06 15.52
C ASP A 314 0.74 -6.79 14.24
N TYR A 315 0.73 -8.11 14.27
CA TYR A 315 1.06 -8.96 13.13
C TYR A 315 -0.08 -9.95 12.87
N SER A 316 -0.25 -10.28 11.59
CA SER A 316 -1.20 -11.29 11.15
C SER A 316 -0.66 -12.71 11.40
N LEU A 317 -1.40 -13.75 10.99
CA LEU A 317 -1.07 -15.16 11.30
C LEU A 317 0.22 -15.66 10.64
N ASP A 318 0.84 -14.88 9.75
CA ASP A 318 2.11 -15.23 9.13
C ASP A 318 3.34 -14.68 9.87
N GLY A 319 3.15 -13.80 10.86
CA GLY A 319 4.24 -13.18 11.62
C GLY A 319 5.14 -12.25 10.80
N ILE A 320 4.75 -11.91 9.56
CA ILE A 320 5.49 -11.03 8.64
C ILE A 320 4.69 -9.75 8.43
N HIS A 321 3.41 -9.90 8.05
CA HIS A 321 2.59 -8.78 7.63
C HIS A 321 1.86 -8.14 8.82
N PRO A 322 1.77 -6.80 8.87
CA PRO A 322 1.03 -6.09 9.90
C PRO A 322 -0.42 -6.53 9.97
N SER A 323 -0.97 -6.59 11.19
CA SER A 323 -2.40 -6.78 11.41
C SER A 323 -3.17 -5.55 10.93
N SER A 324 -4.49 -5.69 10.82
CA SER A 324 -5.37 -4.57 10.54
C SER A 324 -5.27 -3.44 11.59
N ALA A 325 -5.03 -3.77 12.86
CA ALA A 325 -4.82 -2.77 13.91
C ALA A 325 -3.50 -2.00 13.73
N ALA A 326 -2.45 -2.67 13.25
CA ALA A 326 -1.18 -2.04 12.90
C ALA A 326 -1.31 -1.12 11.68
N HIS A 327 -2.05 -1.54 10.64
CA HIS A 327 -2.38 -0.68 9.50
C HIS A 327 -3.12 0.60 9.94
N GLU A 328 -4.06 0.50 10.87
CA GLU A 328 -4.77 1.67 11.41
C GLU A 328 -3.84 2.63 12.17
N ARG A 329 -2.92 2.10 12.99
CA ARG A 329 -1.92 2.95 13.69
C ARG A 329 -1.00 3.66 12.70
N LEU A 330 -0.49 2.93 11.70
CA LEU A 330 0.32 3.51 10.63
C LEU A 330 -0.45 4.60 9.88
N ALA A 331 -1.70 4.33 9.49
CA ALA A 331 -2.53 5.29 8.78
C ALA A 331 -2.78 6.57 9.59
N ARG A 332 -3.01 6.46 10.91
CA ARG A 332 -3.18 7.64 11.77
C ARG A 332 -1.91 8.49 11.84
N ALA A 333 -0.74 7.87 12.04
CA ALA A 333 0.54 8.57 12.06
C ALA A 333 0.84 9.23 10.70
N LEU A 334 0.62 8.49 9.61
CA LEU A 334 0.81 8.99 8.24
C LEU A 334 -0.18 10.12 7.91
N ALA A 335 -1.43 10.06 8.36
CA ALA A 335 -2.39 11.14 8.19
C ALA A 335 -1.96 12.43 8.91
N ALA A 336 -1.43 12.31 10.13
CA ALA A 336 -0.87 13.45 10.85
C ALA A 336 0.32 14.05 10.10
N PHE A 337 1.23 13.20 9.60
CA PHE A 337 2.36 13.62 8.77
C PHE A 337 1.91 14.35 7.50
N VAL A 338 1.02 13.74 6.71
CA VAL A 338 0.50 14.30 5.45
C VAL A 338 -0.17 15.67 5.68
N ARG A 339 -0.97 15.81 6.75
CA ARG A 339 -1.56 17.11 7.11
C ARG A 339 -0.50 18.15 7.46
N SER A 340 0.56 17.76 8.17
CA SER A 340 1.64 18.68 8.54
C SER A 340 2.45 19.17 7.33
N ARG A 341 2.54 18.38 6.25
CA ARG A 341 3.31 18.72 5.04
C ARG A 341 2.48 19.45 3.98
N PHE A 342 1.22 19.07 3.81
CA PHE A 342 0.41 19.55 2.68
C PHE A 342 -0.85 20.32 3.09
N GLY A 343 -1.20 20.39 4.38
CA GLY A 343 -2.30 21.21 4.87
C GLY A 343 -3.61 21.07 4.07
N SER A 344 -4.14 22.19 3.59
CA SER A 344 -5.32 22.28 2.73
C SER A 344 -5.04 22.08 1.23
N ASP A 345 -3.78 21.98 0.80
CA ASP A 345 -3.40 21.89 -0.62
C ASP A 345 -3.98 20.64 -1.31
N LEU A 346 -4.31 19.60 -0.53
CA LEU A 346 -4.96 18.39 -1.04
C LEU A 346 -6.46 18.60 -1.33
N ARG A 347 -7.03 19.77 -1.03
CA ARG A 347 -8.45 20.10 -1.26
C ARG A 347 -8.68 21.09 -2.41
N SER A 348 -7.63 21.71 -2.96
CA SER A 348 -7.75 22.86 -3.88
C SER A 348 -7.57 22.55 -5.37
N ALA A 349 -7.56 21.29 -5.79
CA ALA A 349 -7.35 20.93 -7.21
C ALA A 349 -8.62 21.01 -8.08
N ALA A 350 -9.54 21.92 -7.76
CA ALA A 350 -10.65 22.24 -8.64
C ALA A 350 -10.20 23.27 -9.68
N GLY A 351 -9.87 22.79 -10.87
CA GLY A 351 -9.96 23.61 -12.08
C GLY A 351 -8.76 24.50 -12.41
N THR A 352 -7.70 23.90 -12.91
CA THR A 352 -6.88 24.52 -13.96
C THR A 352 -6.54 23.46 -15.01
N GLN A 353 -7.47 23.24 -15.94
CA GLN A 353 -7.06 22.75 -17.25
C GLN A 353 -6.54 23.95 -18.05
N PRO A 354 -5.40 23.83 -18.77
CA PRO A 354 -4.98 24.83 -19.75
C PRO A 354 -5.95 24.91 -20.94
#